data_AF-A0AAV1DM38-F1
#
_entry.id   AF-A0AAV1DM38-F1
#
_cell.length_a   1.000
_cell.length_b   1.000
_cell.length_c   1.000
_cell.angle_alpha   90.00
_cell.angle_beta   90.00
_cell.angle_gamma   90.00
#
_symmetry.space_group_name_H-M   'P 1'
#
loop_
_entity.id
_entity.type
_entity.pdbx_description
1 polymer ?
#
loop_
_entity_poly.entity_id
_entity_poly.type
_entity_poly.pdbx_seq_one_letter_code
_entity_poly.pdbx_strand_id
1 'polypeptide(L)'
;MAGTCSPVKPHFISSSKTTSYSPVENSRSSLSRAGARCSVVRYSSLRSSVEDFRPLPPVEGPSCIFVGPIESASKETLEALYRQARDSYYNGRPLIVDDMFDRVELRLRRYGSKYVVKYPRCSLRRQSTYSDAEEDPSQVFALASVWLLILGFGGLVFLVPVIYSLGHAYNDAFLSGNTSTSQASMLHFLTVLNGFLYMLLGSVIGYPIASASVGALQGIMKNDVVALKGACPNCGEEVFAFVSSDQSKLTRQKAECHVCESFIEFRTRCEQSISREGRKWVYGRVYLIRSRGRLKRLA
;
A
#
# COMPACT_ATOMS: atom_id res chain seq x y z
N MET A 1 42.92 -18.33 13.55
CA MET A 1 41.91 -18.31 14.63
C MET A 1 40.61 -18.83 14.05
N ALA A 2 40.32 -20.11 14.29
CA ALA A 2 39.17 -20.81 13.74
C ALA A 2 38.14 -21.00 14.86
N GLY A 3 36.90 -20.59 14.63
CA GLY A 3 35.75 -20.86 15.48
C GLY A 3 34.68 -21.56 14.65
N THR A 4 34.70 -22.89 14.67
CA THR A 4 33.67 -23.75 14.08
C THR A 4 32.48 -23.86 15.02
N CYS A 5 31.28 -23.52 14.57
CA CYS A 5 30.03 -23.84 15.27
C CYS A 5 29.29 -24.97 14.54
N SER A 6 29.09 -26.08 15.24
CA SER A 6 28.41 -27.30 14.81
C SER A 6 26.88 -27.14 14.70
N PRO A 7 26.19 -27.98 13.90
CA PRO A 7 24.73 -27.93 13.77
C PRO A 7 24.03 -28.61 14.95
N VAL A 8 23.03 -27.93 15.53
CA VAL A 8 22.17 -28.42 16.61
C VAL A 8 21.07 -29.33 16.04
N LYS A 9 20.96 -30.56 16.55
CA LYS A 9 19.86 -31.51 16.26
C LYS A 9 18.62 -31.20 17.13
N PRO A 10 17.40 -31.47 16.64
CA PRO A 10 16.18 -31.29 17.43
C PRO A 10 16.02 -32.40 18.48
N HIS A 11 15.73 -31.99 19.72
CA HIS A 11 15.37 -32.88 20.81
C HIS A 11 13.88 -33.24 20.73
N PHE A 12 13.60 -34.55 20.71
CA PHE A 12 12.28 -35.13 20.92
C PHE A 12 12.14 -35.38 22.43
N ILE A 13 11.07 -34.89 23.06
CA ILE A 13 10.67 -35.32 24.41
C ILE A 13 9.29 -35.95 24.29
N SER A 14 9.30 -37.28 24.33
CA SER A 14 8.16 -38.11 24.69
C SER A 14 8.07 -38.15 26.21
N SER A 15 6.94 -37.78 26.79
CA SER A 15 6.50 -38.43 28.03
C SER A 15 4.99 -38.41 28.14
N SER A 16 4.47 -39.61 27.97
CA SER A 16 3.13 -40.11 28.27
C SER A 16 2.73 -39.89 29.74
N LYS A 17 1.48 -39.46 29.95
CA LYS A 17 0.58 -40.12 30.91
C LYS A 17 -0.88 -39.95 30.47
N THR A 18 -1.49 -41.10 30.28
CA THR A 18 -2.83 -41.38 29.79
C THR A 18 -3.79 -41.49 30.98
N THR A 19 -4.89 -40.73 30.99
CA THR A 19 -6.22 -41.08 31.58
C THR A 19 -7.14 -39.88 31.31
N SER A 20 -8.35 -39.97 30.76
CA SER A 20 -9.20 -41.05 30.23
C SER A 20 -10.45 -40.37 29.62
N TYR A 21 -10.86 -40.84 28.43
CA TYR A 21 -12.23 -40.89 27.83
C TYR A 21 -13.11 -39.60 27.86
N SER A 22 -13.34 -38.87 26.75
CA SER A 22 -14.12 -39.16 25.50
C SER A 22 -15.66 -39.17 25.70
N PRO A 23 -16.48 -39.09 24.63
CA PRO A 23 -16.78 -37.89 23.83
C PRO A 23 -18.31 -37.70 23.67
N VAL A 24 -18.81 -36.50 23.37
CA VAL A 24 -20.18 -36.39 22.79
C VAL A 24 -20.20 -35.35 21.68
N GLU A 25 -20.49 -35.88 20.51
CA GLU A 25 -20.77 -35.22 19.24
C GLU A 25 -22.19 -34.66 19.23
N ASN A 26 -22.46 -33.86 18.20
CA ASN A 26 -23.73 -33.76 17.47
C ASN A 26 -24.63 -32.51 17.59
N SER A 27 -24.88 -32.00 16.38
CA SER A 27 -26.19 -31.55 15.87
C SER A 27 -26.62 -30.10 16.11
N ARG A 28 -26.37 -29.29 15.08
CA ARG A 28 -27.16 -28.08 14.78
C ARG A 28 -28.46 -28.49 14.08
N SER A 29 -29.60 -28.11 14.65
CA SER A 29 -30.88 -28.06 13.97
C SER A 29 -31.54 -26.69 14.16
N SER A 30 -31.97 -26.13 13.04
CA SER A 30 -32.77 -24.92 12.85
C SER A 30 -34.19 -25.03 13.42
N LEU A 31 -34.76 -23.94 13.97
CA LEU A 31 -36.04 -23.36 13.53
C LEU A 31 -36.44 -22.06 14.30
N SER A 32 -36.60 -21.00 13.52
CA SER A 32 -37.60 -19.90 13.56
C SER A 32 -38.41 -19.50 14.82
N ARG A 33 -38.34 -18.18 15.08
CA ARG A 33 -39.43 -17.17 15.16
C ARG A 33 -40.34 -17.12 16.42
N ALA A 34 -40.08 -16.13 17.28
CA ALA A 34 -41.03 -15.20 17.96
C ALA A 34 -40.16 -14.33 18.91
N GLY A 35 -40.18 -13.00 18.90
CA GLY A 35 -41.30 -12.16 19.33
C GLY A 35 -41.14 -11.76 20.79
N ALA A 36 -40.86 -10.47 21.03
CA ALA A 36 -41.10 -9.71 22.26
C ALA A 36 -39.99 -9.54 23.34
N ARG A 37 -39.59 -8.25 23.45
CA ARG A 37 -39.48 -7.39 24.65
C ARG A 37 -38.33 -7.63 25.64
N CYS A 38 -37.45 -6.63 25.69
CA CYS A 38 -36.55 -6.34 26.80
C CYS A 38 -37.32 -6.29 28.13
N SER A 39 -37.01 -7.21 29.03
CA SER A 39 -37.34 -7.11 30.45
C SER A 39 -36.07 -6.84 31.23
N VAL A 40 -36.01 -5.64 31.81
CA VAL A 40 -35.02 -5.24 32.81
C VAL A 40 -35.18 -6.14 34.03
N VAL A 41 -34.21 -7.03 34.27
CA VAL A 41 -34.18 -7.84 35.49
C VAL A 41 -33.59 -6.99 36.61
N ARG A 42 -34.46 -6.47 37.48
CA ARG A 42 -34.07 -5.99 38.82
C ARG A 42 -33.74 -7.22 39.65
N TYR A 43 -32.48 -7.37 40.07
CA TYR A 43 -32.13 -8.34 41.09
C TYR A 43 -32.48 -7.76 42.47
N SER A 44 -33.32 -8.49 43.19
CA SER A 44 -33.66 -8.27 44.59
C SER A 44 -32.43 -8.56 45.46
N SER A 45 -32.04 -7.64 46.33
CA SER A 45 -31.01 -7.87 47.34
C SER A 45 -31.59 -8.69 48.50
N LEU A 46 -31.17 -9.95 48.61
CA LEU A 46 -31.37 -10.73 49.83
C LEU A 46 -30.37 -10.23 50.89
N ARG A 47 -30.90 -9.73 52.02
CA ARG A 47 -30.14 -9.46 53.25
C ARG A 47 -29.74 -10.78 53.89
N SER A 48 -28.44 -10.98 54.10
CA SER A 48 -27.91 -11.96 55.04
C SER A 48 -26.67 -11.41 55.71
N SER A 49 -26.77 -11.28 57.03
CA SER A 49 -25.75 -11.33 58.09
C SER A 49 -24.35 -10.73 57.86
N VAL A 50 -24.07 -9.75 58.71
CA VAL A 50 -22.78 -9.18 59.09
C VAL A 50 -21.73 -10.27 59.36
N GLU A 51 -20.66 -10.26 58.58
CA GLU A 51 -19.34 -10.79 58.96
C GLU A 51 -18.30 -9.82 58.37
N ASP A 52 -17.33 -9.46 59.20
CA ASP A 52 -16.37 -8.37 59.02
C ASP A 52 -15.30 -8.77 57.96
N PHE A 53 -15.60 -8.50 56.69
CA PHE A 53 -14.63 -8.61 55.60
C PHE A 53 -14.19 -7.21 55.17
N ARG A 54 -12.92 -6.87 55.45
CA ARG A 54 -12.22 -5.78 54.75
C ARG A 54 -12.49 -5.94 53.25
N PRO A 55 -13.01 -4.91 52.56
CA PRO A 55 -13.07 -4.94 51.11
C PRO A 55 -11.64 -4.97 50.60
N LEU A 56 -11.18 -6.12 50.09
CA LEU A 56 -10.21 -6.10 49.01
C LEU A 56 -10.81 -5.19 47.94
N PRO A 57 -10.05 -4.22 47.39
CA PRO A 57 -10.58 -3.34 46.36
C PRO A 57 -11.20 -4.21 45.27
N PRO A 58 -12.36 -3.82 44.71
CA PRO A 58 -12.92 -4.55 43.58
C PRO A 58 -11.79 -4.71 42.58
N VAL A 59 -11.50 -5.96 42.19
CA VAL A 59 -10.55 -6.22 41.11
C VAL A 59 -11.17 -5.58 39.90
N GLU A 60 -10.77 -4.34 39.66
CA GLU A 60 -11.23 -3.51 38.57
C GLU A 60 -10.76 -4.26 37.33
N GLY A 61 -11.70 -4.99 36.71
CA GLY A 61 -11.42 -5.71 35.47
C GLY A 61 -10.83 -4.70 34.48
N PRO A 62 -9.86 -5.09 33.64
CA PRO A 62 -9.15 -4.16 32.77
C PRO A 62 -10.19 -3.31 32.03
N SER A 63 -10.24 -2.02 32.34
CA SER A 63 -11.21 -1.11 31.77
C SER A 63 -10.95 -1.07 30.27
N CYS A 64 -11.84 -1.70 29.52
CA CYS A 64 -11.77 -1.68 28.07
C CYS A 64 -11.97 -0.23 27.63
N ILE A 65 -11.06 0.29 26.82
CA ILE A 65 -11.25 1.62 26.23
C ILE A 65 -12.53 1.54 25.40
N PHE A 66 -13.54 2.32 25.77
CA PHE A 66 -14.78 2.37 25.02
C PHE A 66 -14.54 3.14 23.72
N VAL A 67 -14.28 2.39 22.66
CA VAL A 67 -14.29 2.90 21.30
C VAL A 67 -15.72 2.69 20.80
N GLY A 68 -16.37 3.77 20.34
CA GLY A 68 -17.68 3.68 19.70
C GLY A 68 -17.63 2.85 18.40
N PRO A 69 -18.49 3.11 17.42
CA PRO A 69 -18.43 2.40 16.14
C PRO A 69 -17.03 2.50 15.51
N ILE A 70 -16.43 1.35 15.15
CA ILE A 70 -15.05 1.26 14.61
C ILE A 70 -14.88 2.14 13.37
N GLU A 71 -15.94 2.30 12.58
CA GLU A 71 -15.93 3.08 11.33
C GLU A 71 -15.79 4.59 11.56
N SER A 72 -16.25 5.10 12.70
CA SER A 72 -16.23 6.52 13.07
C SER A 72 -15.13 6.88 14.07
N ALA A 73 -14.41 5.90 14.61
CA ALA A 73 -13.40 6.12 15.64
C ALA A 73 -12.15 6.85 15.10
N SER A 74 -11.50 7.64 15.97
CA SER A 74 -10.25 8.33 15.64
C SER A 74 -9.07 7.35 15.53
N LYS A 75 -7.97 7.78 14.90
CA LYS A 75 -6.77 6.96 14.76
C LYS A 75 -6.21 6.56 16.13
N GLU A 76 -6.13 7.51 17.05
CA GLU A 76 -5.51 7.37 18.38
C GLU A 76 -6.30 6.41 19.27
N THR A 77 -7.63 6.50 19.22
CA THR A 77 -8.53 5.62 19.98
C THR A 77 -8.46 4.17 19.46
N LEU A 78 -8.39 3.99 18.14
CA LEU A 78 -8.17 2.67 17.54
C LEU A 78 -6.78 2.11 17.85
N GLU A 79 -5.74 2.94 17.86
CA GLU A 79 -4.37 2.53 18.24
C GLU A 79 -4.31 2.07 19.71
N ALA A 80 -5.03 2.76 20.60
CA ALA A 80 -5.12 2.37 22.00
C ALA A 80 -5.87 1.04 22.17
N LEU A 81 -7.02 0.87 21.50
CA LEU A 81 -7.78 -0.39 21.48
C LEU A 81 -6.95 -1.54 20.90
N TYR A 82 -6.24 -1.31 19.79
CA TYR A 82 -5.40 -2.33 19.15
C TYR A 82 -4.29 -2.82 20.08
N ARG A 83 -3.61 -1.90 20.78
CA ARG A 83 -2.58 -2.26 21.77
C ARG A 83 -3.18 -3.08 22.92
N GLN A 84 -4.27 -2.60 23.51
CA GLN A 84 -4.94 -3.27 24.61
C GLN A 84 -5.42 -4.68 24.22
N ALA A 85 -6.07 -4.79 23.05
CA ALA A 85 -6.54 -6.06 22.50
C ALA A 85 -5.38 -7.03 22.26
N ARG A 86 -4.28 -6.57 21.66
CA ARG A 86 -3.09 -7.36 21.40
C ARG A 86 -2.46 -7.89 22.69
N ASP A 87 -2.30 -7.03 23.70
CA ASP A 87 -1.70 -7.43 24.98
C ASP A 87 -2.61 -8.43 25.71
N SER A 88 -3.93 -8.23 25.67
CA SER A 88 -4.92 -9.16 26.24
C SER A 88 -4.91 -10.55 25.57
N TYR A 89 -4.70 -10.59 24.26
CA TYR A 89 -4.58 -11.82 23.50
C TYR A 89 -3.36 -12.63 23.94
N TYR A 90 -2.19 -11.99 24.09
CA TYR A 90 -0.99 -12.64 24.59
C TYR A 90 -1.10 -13.07 26.06
N ASN A 91 -1.92 -12.38 26.85
CA ASN A 91 -2.22 -12.76 28.23
C ASN A 91 -3.29 -13.89 28.34
N GLY A 92 -3.78 -14.42 27.22
CA GLY A 92 -4.76 -15.51 27.19
C GLY A 92 -6.19 -15.10 27.55
N ARG A 93 -6.50 -13.81 27.61
CA ARG A 93 -7.83 -13.26 27.91
C ARG A 93 -8.24 -12.26 26.83
N PRO A 94 -8.68 -12.71 25.64
CA PRO A 94 -8.98 -11.81 24.52
C PRO A 94 -10.16 -10.89 24.84
N LEU A 95 -9.97 -9.57 24.70
CA LEU A 95 -11.03 -8.57 24.94
C LEU A 95 -11.99 -8.42 23.76
N ILE A 96 -11.51 -8.65 22.54
CA ILE A 96 -12.28 -8.57 21.30
C ILE A 96 -12.10 -9.85 20.49
N VAL A 97 -13.10 -10.16 19.67
CA VAL A 97 -13.06 -11.31 18.75
C VAL A 97 -12.11 -11.03 17.58
N ASP A 98 -11.48 -12.06 17.02
CA ASP A 98 -10.57 -11.97 15.86
C ASP A 98 -11.14 -11.12 14.71
N ASP A 99 -12.41 -11.31 14.33
CA ASP A 99 -13.05 -10.52 13.26
C ASP A 99 -13.14 -9.02 13.56
N MET A 100 -13.21 -8.63 14.84
CA MET A 100 -13.16 -7.23 15.24
C MET A 100 -11.72 -6.72 15.26
N PHE A 101 -10.78 -7.54 15.70
CA PHE A 101 -9.35 -7.23 15.67
C PHE A 101 -8.88 -6.98 14.23
N ASP A 102 -9.25 -7.84 13.28
CA ASP A 102 -8.94 -7.69 11.86
C ASP A 102 -9.53 -6.40 11.28
N ARG A 103 -10.76 -6.02 11.69
CA ARG A 103 -11.38 -4.75 11.27
C ARG A 103 -10.65 -3.53 11.82
N VAL A 104 -10.26 -3.56 13.09
CA VAL A 104 -9.45 -2.48 13.71
C VAL A 104 -8.10 -2.40 12.99
N GLU A 105 -7.46 -3.54 12.72
CA GLU A 105 -6.20 -3.63 12.01
C GLU A 105 -6.29 -3.02 10.61
N LEU A 106 -7.29 -3.42 9.81
CA LEU A 106 -7.52 -2.86 8.48
C LEU A 106 -7.77 -1.36 8.52
N ARG A 107 -8.54 -0.87 9.50
CA ARG A 107 -8.82 0.56 9.64
C ARG A 107 -7.56 1.35 9.98
N LEU A 108 -6.71 0.82 10.86
CA LEU A 108 -5.43 1.41 11.22
C LEU A 108 -4.42 1.40 10.06
N ARG A 109 -4.40 0.36 9.22
CA ARG A 109 -3.62 0.36 7.96
C ARG A 109 -4.06 1.49 7.04
N ARG A 110 -5.38 1.68 6.89
CA ARG A 110 -5.92 2.79 6.09
C ARG A 110 -5.53 4.16 6.65
N TYR A 111 -5.39 4.30 7.97
CA TYR A 111 -4.88 5.51 8.61
C TYR A 111 -3.35 5.65 8.58
N GLY A 112 -2.61 4.68 8.03
CA GLY A 112 -1.15 4.66 8.04
C GLY A 112 -0.58 4.64 9.46
N SER A 113 -1.13 3.80 10.34
CA SER A 113 -0.62 3.64 11.71
C SER A 113 0.60 2.74 11.76
N LYS A 114 1.67 3.21 12.40
CA LYS A 114 2.92 2.45 12.58
C LYS A 114 2.74 1.20 13.45
N TYR A 115 1.71 1.14 14.30
CA TYR A 115 1.48 0.00 15.19
C TYR A 115 1.02 -1.27 14.47
N VAL A 116 0.51 -1.13 13.25
CA VAL A 116 -0.06 -2.22 12.47
C VAL A 116 0.89 -2.74 11.40
N VAL A 117 1.97 -2.02 11.11
CA VAL A 117 3.00 -2.49 10.18
C VAL A 117 3.67 -3.74 10.78
N LYS A 118 3.52 -4.87 10.09
CA LYS A 118 4.10 -6.14 10.53
C LYS A 118 5.44 -6.33 9.83
N TYR A 119 6.48 -6.54 10.63
CA TYR A 119 7.80 -7.02 10.19
C TYR A 119 7.70 -8.34 9.40
N PRO A 120 8.76 -8.74 8.66
CA PRO A 120 8.77 -10.00 7.92
C PRO A 120 8.29 -11.20 8.75
N ARG A 121 7.24 -11.86 8.27
CA ARG A 121 6.64 -13.05 8.88
C ARG A 121 6.95 -14.28 8.07
N CYS A 122 7.07 -15.42 8.73
CA CYS A 122 7.11 -16.72 8.09
C CYS A 122 5.72 -17.35 8.12
N SER A 123 5.18 -17.73 6.96
CA SER A 123 4.01 -18.60 6.90
C SER A 123 4.45 -20.05 6.84
N LEU A 124 4.30 -20.78 7.95
CA LEU A 124 4.57 -22.22 8.01
C LEU A 124 3.73 -23.00 6.99
N ARG A 125 2.43 -22.68 6.89
CA ARG A 125 1.51 -23.33 5.95
C ARG A 125 1.90 -23.15 4.48
N ARG A 126 2.44 -21.97 4.12
CA ARG A 126 2.85 -21.67 2.73
C ARG A 126 4.34 -21.86 2.49
N GLN A 127 5.10 -22.18 3.53
CA GLN A 127 6.56 -22.26 3.52
C GLN A 127 7.21 -21.02 2.86
N SER A 128 6.65 -19.83 3.14
CA SER A 128 7.06 -18.58 2.49
C SER A 128 7.19 -17.45 3.51
N THR A 129 8.24 -16.64 3.40
CA THR A 129 8.38 -15.39 4.15
C THR A 129 7.72 -14.24 3.40
N TYR A 130 7.04 -13.36 4.12
CA TYR A 130 6.37 -12.20 3.56
C TYR A 130 6.36 -11.03 4.53
N SER A 131 6.25 -9.81 4.01
CA SER A 131 6.03 -8.58 4.77
C SER A 131 4.78 -7.88 4.25
N ASP A 132 4.21 -6.99 5.06
CA ASP A 132 3.12 -6.13 4.59
C ASP A 132 3.68 -5.01 3.70
N ALA A 133 2.89 -4.59 2.71
CA ALA A 133 3.16 -3.46 1.84
C ALA A 133 2.01 -2.46 1.89
N GLU A 134 2.35 -1.19 2.01
CA GLU A 134 1.43 -0.07 2.11
C GLU A 134 1.61 0.89 0.93
N GLU A 135 0.59 1.68 0.64
CA GLU A 135 0.64 2.71 -0.40
C GLU A 135 1.58 3.84 0.01
N ASP A 136 2.49 4.22 -0.90
CA ASP A 136 3.40 5.33 -0.71
C ASP A 136 3.06 6.50 -1.67
N PRO A 137 2.29 7.50 -1.20
CA PRO A 137 1.89 8.62 -2.04
C PRO A 137 3.08 9.49 -2.44
N SER A 138 4.19 9.48 -1.68
CA SER A 138 5.36 10.31 -1.98
C SER A 138 6.06 9.85 -3.26
N GLN A 139 6.12 8.54 -3.49
CA GLN A 139 6.73 7.98 -4.69
C GLN A 139 5.85 8.15 -5.93
N VAL A 140 4.52 8.09 -5.78
CA VAL A 140 3.59 8.44 -6.87
C VAL A 140 3.72 9.92 -7.25
N PHE A 141 3.86 10.80 -6.26
CA PHE A 141 4.11 12.22 -6.50
C PHE A 141 5.46 12.46 -7.19
N ALA A 142 6.51 11.75 -6.78
CA ALA A 142 7.81 11.79 -7.45
C ALA A 142 7.69 11.36 -8.93
N LEU A 143 6.99 10.25 -9.20
CA LEU A 143 6.72 9.80 -10.57
C LEU A 143 5.97 10.87 -11.38
N ALA A 144 4.93 11.48 -10.81
CA ALA A 144 4.18 12.56 -11.45
C ALA A 144 5.05 13.77 -11.75
N SER A 145 5.94 14.16 -10.82
CA SER A 145 6.85 15.28 -11.02
C SER A 145 7.83 15.05 -12.17
N VAL A 146 8.34 13.82 -12.32
CA VAL A 146 9.20 13.45 -13.45
C VAL A 146 8.44 13.57 -14.77
N TRP A 147 7.21 13.06 -14.84
CA TRP A 147 6.39 13.19 -16.05
C TRP A 147 6.00 14.63 -16.37
N LEU A 148 5.79 15.49 -15.37
CA LEU A 148 5.57 16.92 -15.57
C LEU A 148 6.80 17.61 -16.16
N LEU A 149 8.00 17.23 -15.73
CA LEU A 149 9.25 17.76 -16.32
C LEU A 149 9.41 17.30 -17.77
N ILE A 150 9.13 16.02 -18.06
CA ILE A 150 9.18 15.49 -19.44
C ILE A 150 8.14 16.20 -20.32
N LEU A 151 6.93 16.43 -19.80
CA LEU A 151 5.89 17.19 -20.48
C LEU A 151 6.33 18.63 -20.75
N GLY A 152 6.92 19.30 -19.76
CA GLY A 152 7.45 20.66 -19.90
C GLY A 152 8.56 20.74 -20.95
N PHE A 153 9.48 19.78 -20.94
CA PHE A 153 10.56 19.71 -21.93
C PHE A 153 10.03 19.42 -23.34
N GLY A 154 9.17 18.41 -23.53
CA GLY A 154 8.55 18.11 -24.82
C GLY A 154 7.69 19.26 -25.34
N GLY A 155 6.96 19.92 -24.44
CA GLY A 155 6.19 21.12 -24.74
C GLY A 155 7.06 22.30 -25.15
N LEU A 156 8.22 22.50 -24.52
CA LEU A 156 9.17 23.56 -24.88
C LEU A 156 9.75 23.33 -26.29
N VAL A 157 10.20 22.09 -26.57
CA VAL A 157 10.73 21.70 -27.89
C VAL A 157 9.69 21.87 -28.99
N PHE A 158 8.41 21.69 -28.68
CA PHE A 158 7.31 21.94 -29.61
C PHE A 158 6.94 23.42 -29.75
N LEU A 159 6.73 24.14 -28.65
CA LEU A 159 6.17 25.49 -28.64
C LEU A 159 7.19 26.59 -28.98
N VAL A 160 8.46 26.42 -28.59
CA VAL A 160 9.47 27.48 -28.80
C VAL A 160 9.70 27.75 -30.29
N PRO A 161 9.90 26.75 -31.17
CA PRO A 161 10.02 27.00 -32.61
C PRO A 161 8.76 27.66 -33.18
N VAL A 162 7.57 27.28 -32.69
CA VAL A 162 6.26 27.82 -33.13
C VAL A 162 6.14 29.29 -32.81
N ILE A 163 6.36 29.65 -31.56
CA ILE A 163 6.28 31.04 -31.11
C ILE A 163 7.37 31.88 -31.78
N TYR A 164 8.59 31.34 -31.90
CA TYR A 164 9.70 32.04 -32.53
C TYR A 164 9.45 32.31 -34.02
N SER A 165 8.99 31.31 -34.77
CA SER A 165 8.68 31.45 -36.19
C SER A 165 7.50 32.41 -36.43
N LEU A 166 6.46 32.31 -35.61
CA LEU A 166 5.29 33.20 -35.69
C LEU A 166 5.66 34.64 -35.32
N GLY A 167 6.51 34.83 -34.31
CA GLY A 167 7.03 36.14 -33.92
C GLY A 167 7.92 36.76 -34.99
N HIS A 168 8.79 35.98 -35.64
CA HIS A 168 9.58 36.47 -36.76
C HIS A 168 8.70 36.87 -37.94
N ALA A 169 7.72 36.05 -38.32
CA ALA A 169 6.78 36.36 -39.40
C ALA A 169 5.97 37.65 -39.11
N TYR A 170 5.56 37.85 -37.85
CA TYR A 170 4.86 39.06 -37.43
C TYR A 170 5.75 40.31 -37.51
N ASN A 171 6.99 40.23 -37.02
CA ASN A 171 7.93 41.35 -37.10
C ASN A 171 8.28 41.70 -38.55
N ASP A 172 8.46 40.70 -39.41
CA ASP A 172 8.75 40.88 -40.83
C ASP A 172 7.56 41.53 -41.57
N ALA A 173 6.32 41.11 -41.28
CA ALA A 173 5.12 41.75 -41.81
C ALA A 173 4.96 43.22 -41.37
N PHE A 174 5.44 43.59 -40.18
CA PHE A 174 5.41 44.96 -39.68
C PHE A 174 6.54 45.84 -40.24
N LEU A 175 7.73 45.25 -40.49
CA LEU A 175 8.92 45.95 -40.98
C LEU A 175 9.00 46.02 -42.51
N SER A 176 8.36 45.11 -43.24
CA SER A 176 8.36 45.05 -44.72
C SER A 176 7.55 46.17 -45.39
N GLY A 177 7.11 47.18 -44.64
CA GLY A 177 6.57 48.44 -45.16
C GLY A 177 7.61 49.33 -45.86
N ASN A 178 8.92 49.00 -45.84
CA ASN A 178 9.94 49.78 -46.54
C ASN A 178 11.10 48.94 -47.11
N THR A 179 11.25 49.04 -48.44
CA THR A 179 12.46 48.85 -49.27
C THR A 179 12.80 47.47 -49.87
N SER A 180 12.94 47.50 -51.20
CA SER A 180 13.24 46.40 -52.11
C SER A 180 14.74 46.32 -52.40
N THR A 181 15.37 45.15 -52.25
CA THR A 181 16.67 44.86 -52.88
C THR A 181 16.84 43.36 -53.13
N SER A 182 17.28 42.98 -54.34
CA SER A 182 17.30 41.60 -54.86
C SER A 182 18.23 40.63 -54.11
N GLN A 183 19.27 41.11 -53.44
CA GLN A 183 20.20 40.28 -52.65
C GLN A 183 19.59 39.76 -51.33
N ALA A 184 18.53 40.41 -50.83
CA ALA A 184 17.81 39.99 -49.64
C ALA A 184 16.95 38.72 -49.87
N SER A 185 16.57 38.44 -51.12
CA SER A 185 15.64 37.35 -51.46
C SER A 185 16.19 35.94 -51.17
N MET A 186 17.47 35.69 -51.45
CA MET A 186 18.09 34.38 -51.18
C MET A 186 18.26 34.13 -49.68
N LEU A 187 18.65 35.16 -48.92
CA LEU A 187 18.84 35.07 -47.47
C LEU A 187 17.48 34.90 -46.78
N HIS A 188 16.45 35.62 -47.24
CA HIS A 188 15.07 35.49 -46.76
C HIS A 188 14.50 34.08 -47.00
N PHE A 189 14.74 33.51 -48.18
CA PHE A 189 14.37 32.13 -48.49
C PHE A 189 15.04 31.10 -47.56
N LEU A 190 16.34 31.26 -47.29
CA LEU A 190 17.07 30.40 -46.35
C LEU A 190 16.56 30.55 -44.91
N THR A 191 16.21 31.76 -44.48
CA THR A 191 15.62 32.02 -43.14
C THR A 191 14.25 31.37 -43.00
N VAL A 192 13.40 31.46 -44.02
CA VAL A 192 12.09 30.81 -44.04
C VAL A 192 12.24 29.29 -44.01
N LEU A 193 13.12 28.72 -44.84
CA LEU A 193 13.39 27.27 -44.84
C LEU A 193 13.94 26.77 -43.49
N ASN A 194 14.89 27.49 -42.89
CA ASN A 194 15.42 27.15 -41.58
C ASN A 194 14.33 27.21 -40.51
N GLY A 195 13.48 28.25 -40.52
CA GLY A 195 12.32 28.35 -39.63
C GLY A 195 11.36 27.15 -39.79
N PHE A 196 10.99 26.80 -41.02
CA PHE A 196 10.16 25.62 -41.31
C PHE A 196 10.82 24.31 -40.85
N LEU A 197 12.13 24.15 -41.03
CA LEU A 197 12.87 22.98 -40.57
C LEU A 197 12.88 22.90 -39.04
N TYR A 198 13.14 24.00 -38.32
CA TYR A 198 13.07 24.04 -36.86
C TYR A 198 11.66 23.74 -36.33
N MET A 199 10.63 24.24 -37.00
CA MET A 199 9.23 23.94 -36.72
C MET A 199 8.90 22.46 -36.89
N LEU A 200 9.29 21.88 -38.02
CA LEU A 200 9.05 20.49 -38.35
C LEU A 200 9.81 19.58 -37.38
N LEU A 201 11.09 19.84 -37.13
CA LEU A 201 11.92 19.08 -36.20
C LEU A 201 11.38 19.17 -34.77
N GLY A 202 11.03 20.37 -34.30
CA GLY A 202 10.43 20.59 -32.98
C GLY A 202 9.09 19.88 -32.82
N SER A 203 8.28 19.82 -33.87
CA SER A 203 7.01 19.10 -33.87
C SER A 203 7.18 17.59 -33.88
N VAL A 204 8.06 17.07 -34.74
CA VAL A 204 8.33 15.63 -34.86
C VAL A 204 8.92 15.06 -33.57
N ILE A 205 9.73 15.85 -32.85
CA ILE A 205 10.39 15.41 -31.61
C ILE A 205 9.55 15.74 -30.38
N GLY A 206 9.02 16.97 -30.26
CA GLY A 206 8.34 17.45 -29.07
C GLY A 206 6.94 16.87 -28.87
N TYR A 207 6.15 16.74 -29.95
CA TYR A 207 4.79 16.20 -29.88
C TYR A 207 4.69 14.77 -29.32
N PRO A 208 5.48 13.77 -29.75
CA PRO A 208 5.39 12.43 -29.19
C PRO A 208 5.79 12.39 -27.71
N ILE A 209 6.76 13.19 -27.29
CA ILE A 209 7.19 13.28 -25.89
C ILE A 209 6.07 13.88 -25.04
N ALA A 210 5.47 14.98 -25.48
CA ALA A 210 4.39 15.66 -24.77
C ALA A 210 3.14 14.77 -24.67
N SER A 211 2.70 14.17 -25.78
CA SER A 211 1.51 13.32 -25.82
C SER A 211 1.65 12.05 -24.97
N ALA A 212 2.82 11.39 -24.99
CA ALA A 212 3.10 10.26 -24.10
C ALA A 212 3.06 10.66 -22.62
N SER A 213 3.60 11.84 -22.29
CA SER A 213 3.61 12.36 -20.92
C SER A 213 2.21 12.67 -20.40
N VAL A 214 1.34 13.23 -21.25
CA VAL A 214 -0.08 13.46 -20.92
C VAL A 214 -0.79 12.13 -20.65
N GLY A 215 -0.55 11.10 -21.46
CA GLY A 215 -1.10 9.76 -21.23
C GLY A 215 -0.66 9.16 -19.90
N ALA A 216 0.62 9.28 -19.55
CA ALA A 216 1.16 8.81 -18.27
C ALA A 216 0.55 9.56 -17.08
N LEU A 217 0.47 10.89 -17.15
CA LEU A 217 -0.16 11.72 -16.12
C LEU A 217 -1.65 11.41 -15.97
N GLN A 218 -2.36 11.17 -17.07
CA GLN A 218 -3.76 10.78 -17.02
C GLN A 218 -3.96 9.45 -16.27
N GLY A 219 -3.08 8.48 -16.46
CA GLY A 219 -3.11 7.22 -15.71
C GLY A 219 -2.87 7.41 -14.20
N ILE A 220 -1.90 8.27 -13.83
CA ILE A 220 -1.65 8.61 -12.42
C ILE A 220 -2.87 9.31 -11.81
N MET A 221 -3.47 10.27 -12.52
CA MET A 221 -4.66 11.00 -12.07
C MET A 221 -5.89 10.10 -11.87
N LYS A 222 -6.02 9.04 -12.68
CA LYS A 222 -7.08 8.04 -12.53
C LYS A 222 -6.82 7.03 -11.39
N ASN A 223 -5.69 7.16 -10.69
CA ASN A 223 -5.20 6.17 -9.73
C ASN A 223 -5.01 4.78 -10.35
N ASP A 224 -4.67 4.71 -11.65
CA ASP A 224 -4.43 3.44 -12.35
C ASP A 224 -3.08 2.81 -11.93
N VAL A 225 -2.13 3.64 -11.49
CA VAL A 225 -0.81 3.23 -11.00
C VAL A 225 -0.62 3.71 -9.57
N VAL A 226 -0.31 2.78 -8.67
CA VAL A 226 -0.05 3.04 -7.25
C VAL A 226 1.35 2.55 -6.90
N ALA A 227 2.07 3.32 -6.10
CA ALA A 227 3.35 2.88 -5.55
C ALA A 227 3.12 2.16 -4.23
N LEU A 228 3.67 0.96 -4.09
CA LEU A 228 3.66 0.20 -2.86
C LEU A 228 5.05 0.15 -2.26
N LYS A 229 5.11 0.43 -0.96
CA LYS A 229 6.28 0.35 -0.11
C LYS A 229 6.13 -0.82 0.85
N GLY A 230 7.17 -1.65 0.99
CA GLY A 230 7.21 -2.74 1.97
C GLY A 230 8.64 -3.02 2.43
N ALA A 231 8.80 -3.93 3.38
CA ALA A 231 10.13 -4.38 3.82
C ALA A 231 10.56 -5.65 3.07
N CYS A 232 11.83 -5.80 2.73
CA CYS A 232 12.35 -7.03 2.15
C CYS A 232 12.23 -8.18 3.17
N PRO A 233 11.59 -9.32 2.84
CA PRO A 233 11.48 -10.41 3.78
C PRO A 233 12.80 -11.15 4.10
N ASN A 234 13.90 -10.82 3.40
CA ASN A 234 15.22 -11.40 3.63
C ASN A 234 16.10 -10.51 4.51
N CYS A 235 16.33 -9.24 4.12
CA CYS A 235 17.22 -8.32 4.85
C CYS A 235 16.49 -7.24 5.66
N GLY A 236 15.17 -7.06 5.50
CA GLY A 236 14.40 -6.02 6.17
C GLY A 236 14.42 -4.64 5.52
N GLU A 237 15.19 -4.46 4.44
CA GLU A 237 15.34 -3.17 3.75
C GLU A 237 14.05 -2.69 3.06
N GLU A 238 13.83 -1.38 2.94
CA GLU A 238 12.66 -0.83 2.25
C GLU A 238 12.71 -1.11 0.74
N VAL A 239 11.62 -1.64 0.20
CA VAL A 239 11.48 -1.99 -1.22
C VAL A 239 10.19 -1.40 -1.76
N PHE A 240 10.27 -1.00 -3.03
CA PHE A 240 9.21 -0.26 -3.70
C PHE A 240 8.82 -0.94 -5.01
N ALA A 241 7.53 -0.88 -5.35
CA ALA A 241 7.05 -1.31 -6.65
C ALA A 241 5.85 -0.48 -7.09
N PHE A 242 5.85 -0.08 -8.37
CA PHE A 242 4.68 0.48 -9.02
C PHE A 242 3.78 -0.67 -9.49
N VAL A 243 2.53 -0.67 -9.06
CA VAL A 243 1.56 -1.71 -9.42
C VAL A 243 0.29 -1.06 -9.96
N SER A 244 -0.31 -1.69 -10.97
CA SER A 244 -1.59 -1.28 -11.50
C SER A 244 -2.71 -1.54 -10.50
N SER A 245 -3.65 -0.61 -10.36
CA SER A 245 -4.80 -0.72 -9.45
C SER A 245 -5.98 -1.52 -10.03
N ASP A 246 -5.85 -2.01 -11.28
CA ASP A 246 -6.89 -2.78 -11.96
C ASP A 246 -7.18 -4.09 -11.22
N GLN A 247 -8.45 -4.28 -10.85
CA GLN A 247 -8.94 -5.42 -10.10
C GLN A 247 -9.03 -6.70 -10.96
N SER A 248 -9.04 -6.55 -12.29
CA SER A 248 -9.21 -7.67 -13.22
C SER A 248 -8.03 -8.65 -13.24
N LYS A 249 -6.85 -8.21 -12.80
CA LYS A 249 -5.63 -9.00 -12.74
C LYS A 249 -5.02 -8.88 -11.36
N LEU A 250 -4.93 -10.01 -10.64
CA LEU A 250 -4.12 -10.11 -9.43
C LEU A 250 -2.65 -9.91 -9.83
N THR A 251 -2.24 -8.65 -9.96
CA THR A 251 -0.98 -8.30 -10.62
C THR A 251 0.17 -8.68 -9.71
N ARG A 252 0.95 -9.66 -10.16
CA ARG A 252 2.14 -10.15 -9.47
C ARG A 252 3.33 -9.42 -10.06
N GLN A 253 3.77 -8.37 -9.39
CA GLN A 253 4.97 -7.65 -9.82
C GLN A 253 6.18 -8.32 -9.18
N LYS A 254 7.08 -8.84 -10.02
CA LYS A 254 8.37 -9.35 -9.56
C LYS A 254 9.37 -8.20 -9.53
N ALA A 255 10.11 -8.12 -8.44
CA ALA A 255 11.21 -7.18 -8.29
C ALA A 255 12.37 -7.87 -7.58
N GLU A 256 13.49 -7.18 -7.50
CA GLU A 256 14.66 -7.63 -6.79
C GLU A 256 14.98 -6.62 -5.68
N CYS A 257 15.36 -7.10 -4.51
CA CYS A 257 15.79 -6.21 -3.44
C CYS A 257 17.11 -5.53 -3.83
N HIS A 258 17.15 -4.21 -3.76
CA HIS A 258 18.32 -3.41 -4.15
C HIS A 258 19.54 -3.60 -3.24
N VAL A 259 19.39 -4.17 -2.04
CA VAL A 259 20.50 -4.46 -1.11
C VAL A 259 20.95 -5.91 -1.16
N CYS A 260 20.01 -6.86 -1.09
CA CYS A 260 20.36 -8.28 -0.95
C CYS A 260 20.07 -9.13 -2.18
N GLU A 261 19.71 -8.52 -3.31
CA GLU A 261 19.51 -9.19 -4.61
C GLU A 261 18.51 -10.36 -4.55
N SER A 262 17.62 -10.30 -3.55
CA SER A 262 16.64 -11.35 -3.33
C SER A 262 15.40 -11.08 -4.16
N PHE A 263 14.98 -12.10 -4.91
CA PHE A 263 13.76 -12.02 -5.71
C PHE A 263 12.53 -11.90 -4.81
N ILE A 264 11.72 -10.87 -5.05
CA ILE A 264 10.52 -10.57 -4.29
C ILE A 264 9.31 -10.43 -5.21
N GLU A 265 8.14 -10.80 -4.69
CA GLU A 265 6.85 -10.70 -5.37
C GLU A 265 5.92 -9.76 -4.61
N PHE A 266 5.54 -8.66 -5.23
CA PHE A 266 4.46 -7.82 -4.71
C PHE A 266 3.12 -8.41 -5.13
N ARG A 267 2.27 -8.67 -4.14
CA ARG A 267 0.87 -9.08 -4.35
C ARG A 267 -0.04 -8.03 -3.77
N THR A 268 -0.88 -7.46 -4.61
CA THR A 268 -1.79 -6.38 -4.24
C THR A 268 -3.18 -6.90 -3.94
N ARG A 269 -3.89 -6.14 -3.10
CA ARG A 269 -5.31 -6.27 -2.81
C ARG A 269 -5.90 -4.87 -2.86
N CYS A 270 -6.93 -4.72 -3.69
CA CYS A 270 -7.66 -3.47 -3.81
C CYS A 270 -8.95 -3.62 -3.02
N GLU A 271 -9.23 -2.65 -2.15
CA GLU A 271 -10.48 -2.58 -1.40
C GLU A 271 -11.22 -1.31 -1.80
N GLN A 272 -12.47 -1.46 -2.22
CA GLN A 272 -13.30 -0.34 -2.66
C GLN A 272 -13.93 0.30 -1.43
N SER A 273 -13.70 1.61 -1.25
CA SER A 273 -14.29 2.29 -0.10
C SER A 273 -15.80 2.48 -0.31
N ILE A 274 -16.59 2.02 0.66
CA ILE A 274 -18.06 2.15 0.67
C ILE A 274 -18.48 3.63 0.88
N SER A 275 -17.61 4.47 1.45
CA SER A 275 -17.97 5.80 1.98
C SER A 275 -17.54 7.01 1.15
N ARG A 276 -16.70 6.86 0.12
CA ARG A 276 -16.35 7.95 -0.80
C ARG A 276 -16.27 7.39 -2.21
N GLU A 277 -17.19 7.83 -3.07
CA GLU A 277 -17.18 7.53 -4.49
C GLU A 277 -15.78 7.82 -5.07
N GLY A 278 -15.13 6.78 -5.60
CA GLY A 278 -13.95 6.91 -6.45
C GLY A 278 -12.58 6.61 -5.84
N ARG A 279 -12.38 6.60 -4.51
CA ARG A 279 -11.05 6.25 -3.94
C ARG A 279 -10.94 4.77 -3.62
N LYS A 280 -10.23 4.03 -4.48
CA LYS A 280 -9.77 2.66 -4.22
C LYS A 280 -8.56 2.75 -3.29
N TRP A 281 -8.59 2.00 -2.18
CA TRP A 281 -7.42 1.86 -1.33
C TRP A 281 -6.69 0.57 -1.73
N VAL A 282 -5.39 0.66 -1.96
CA VAL A 282 -4.57 -0.47 -2.39
C VAL A 282 -3.55 -0.77 -1.28
N TYR A 283 -3.53 -2.03 -0.85
CA TYR A 283 -2.51 -2.53 0.07
C TYR A 283 -2.01 -3.87 -0.46
N GLY A 284 -0.91 -4.38 0.10
CA GLY A 284 -0.33 -5.59 -0.42
C GLY A 284 0.55 -6.33 0.57
N ARG A 285 1.23 -7.35 0.03
CA ARG A 285 2.27 -8.09 0.71
C ARG A 285 3.43 -8.35 -0.25
N VAL A 286 4.64 -8.28 0.29
CA VAL A 286 5.86 -8.66 -0.43
C VAL A 286 6.24 -10.07 -0.01
N TYR A 287 6.38 -10.99 -0.95
CA TYR A 287 6.79 -12.37 -0.69
C TYR A 287 8.23 -12.59 -1.16
N LEU A 288 9.00 -13.36 -0.40
CA LEU A 288 10.30 -13.84 -0.87
C LEU A 288 10.09 -14.99 -1.86
N ILE A 289 10.63 -14.85 -3.06
CA ILE A 289 10.68 -15.94 -4.04
C ILE A 289 12.05 -16.59 -3.95
N ARG A 290 12.07 -17.91 -3.73
CA ARG A 290 13.31 -18.67 -3.84
C ARG A 290 13.71 -18.74 -5.31
N SER A 291 14.87 -18.17 -5.66
CA SER A 291 15.45 -18.37 -7.00
C SER A 291 15.67 -19.86 -7.20
N ARG A 292 14.97 -20.46 -8.16
CA ARG A 292 15.17 -21.86 -8.56
C ARG A 292 16.55 -22.10 -9.22
N GLY A 293 17.41 -21.07 -9.32
CA GLY A 293 18.63 -21.08 -10.14
C GLY A 293 19.97 -21.37 -9.45
N ARG A 294 20.06 -21.44 -8.11
CA ARG A 294 21.36 -21.66 -7.41
C ARG A 294 21.68 -23.11 -7.03
N LEU A 295 20.96 -24.10 -7.58
CA LEU A 295 21.29 -25.53 -7.39
C LEU A 295 22.05 -26.16 -8.56
N LYS A 296 22.67 -25.35 -9.44
CA LYS A 296 23.46 -25.84 -10.60
C LYS A 296 24.93 -25.36 -10.63
N ARG A 297 25.47 -24.84 -9.53
CA ARG A 297 26.88 -24.43 -9.45
C ARG A 297 27.70 -25.16 -8.38
N LEU A 298 27.18 -26.29 -7.90
CA LEU A 298 27.86 -27.24 -7.03
C LEU A 298 27.50 -28.65 -7.49
N ALA A 299 27.97 -29.02 -8.67
CA ALA A 299 28.09 -30.39 -9.16
C ALA A 299 29.27 -30.41 -10.13
#